data_AF-A7AR32-F1
#
_entry.id   AF-A7AR32-F1
#
_cell.length_a   1.000
_cell.length_b   1.000
_cell.length_c   1.000
_cell.angle_alpha   90.00
_cell.angle_beta   90.00
_cell.angle_gamma   90.00
#
_symmetry.space_group_name_H-M   'P 1'
#
loop_
_entity.id
_entity.type
_entity.pdbx_description
1 polymer ?
#
loop_
_entity_poly.entity_id
_entity_poly.type
_entity_poly.pdbx_seq_one_letter_code
_entity_poly.pdbx_strand_id
1 'polypeptide(L)'
;MVAFKMLWKLCVVVAFGLSATVTSTEVAQEKPKKKSLDSALSSKEDEPAVATQEATEPQNTDTEENTETVDPPMFSFEWFLLPKPENRGQLRGKLPWNLAIAVPKDYNKSIVPATEKRIRKFFSLGDVEWYLLPNPINRAALRYSLPRHLGLAVPKDCNKPISAILEKHIRDYFSLKDGLMTLEQSMFSVEWLLLPNKESRAALRYVLPWNLAKDVPMNCEKPIGPEMEERIREHFLLKGGLENNETDTEPHEVSDLENTDNEVQMDTQDLPRFSVKWLLLPKPENRTALRYLLPLSLARRVPEDYNEPIAPLVEKDIRKHFTLYTVGWYLLPKPESRSALRHSLPKDLARMVPEDCNEPIDPELEQDIKTFFSFSAQKQRFLRLHSYFHGI
;
A
#
# COMPACT_ATOMS: atom_id res chain seq x y z
N MET A 1 12.79 -51.76 12.64
CA MET A 1 11.86 -52.52 13.52
C MET A 1 11.95 -51.92 14.91
N VAL A 2 10.79 -51.85 15.61
CA VAL A 2 10.56 -51.35 16.99
C VAL A 2 10.56 -49.81 17.14
N ALA A 3 9.45 -49.08 17.05
CA ALA A 3 8.17 -49.06 17.79
C ALA A 3 8.25 -48.31 19.14
N PHE A 4 7.75 -47.07 19.15
CA PHE A 4 7.15 -46.42 20.34
C PHE A 4 5.93 -45.59 19.90
N LYS A 5 4.83 -46.31 19.62
CA LYS A 5 3.47 -45.83 19.88
C LYS A 5 3.21 -46.16 21.35
N MET A 6 2.97 -45.18 22.22
CA MET A 6 2.20 -45.28 23.47
C MET A 6 2.34 -43.97 24.24
N LEU A 7 1.44 -43.01 24.01
CA LEU A 7 1.01 -42.08 25.06
C LEU A 7 -0.36 -41.45 24.73
N TRP A 8 -1.24 -42.24 24.12
CA TRP A 8 -2.66 -41.91 24.00
C TRP A 8 -3.38 -42.79 25.00
N LYS A 9 -3.74 -42.22 26.16
CA LYS A 9 -4.77 -42.63 27.14
C LYS A 9 -4.35 -42.28 28.56
N LEU A 10 -4.79 -41.10 29.01
CA LEU A 10 -5.33 -40.99 30.37
C LEU A 10 -6.62 -40.15 30.30
N CYS A 11 -7.68 -40.76 30.80
CA CYS A 11 -9.10 -40.42 30.73
C CYS A 11 -9.46 -39.15 31.52
N VAL A 12 -10.39 -38.29 31.04
CA VAL A 12 -11.83 -38.21 31.40
C VAL A 12 -12.09 -38.18 32.91
N VAL A 13 -12.65 -37.07 33.42
CA VAL A 13 -13.90 -36.97 34.24
C VAL A 13 -14.24 -35.49 34.52
N VAL A 14 -15.38 -35.05 33.96
CA VAL A 14 -16.50 -34.25 34.50
C VAL A 14 -16.24 -33.03 35.41
N ALA A 15 -16.67 -31.84 34.96
CA ALA A 15 -17.53 -30.93 35.73
C ALA A 15 -18.32 -30.01 34.78
N PHE A 16 -19.62 -30.29 34.70
CA PHE A 16 -20.65 -29.49 34.05
C PHE A 16 -20.93 -28.26 34.93
N GLY A 17 -20.68 -27.05 34.44
CA GLY A 17 -20.92 -25.80 35.15
C GLY A 17 -21.96 -24.94 34.43
N LEU A 18 -23.23 -25.34 34.53
CA LEU A 18 -24.38 -24.47 34.23
C LEU A 18 -24.44 -23.39 35.31
N SER A 19 -24.43 -22.13 34.93
CA SER A 19 -24.99 -21.05 35.77
C SER A 19 -26.03 -20.30 34.96
N ALA A 20 -27.27 -20.57 35.34
CA ALA A 20 -28.43 -19.78 34.98
C ALA A 20 -28.40 -18.48 35.79
N THR A 21 -28.72 -17.37 35.13
CA THR A 21 -29.26 -16.19 35.82
C THR A 21 -30.61 -15.88 35.20
N VAL A 22 -31.64 -16.06 36.01
CA VAL A 22 -33.03 -15.70 35.78
C VAL A 22 -33.19 -14.20 36.00
N THR A 23 -33.82 -13.50 35.07
CA THR A 23 -34.62 -12.30 35.40
C THR A 23 -35.82 -12.29 34.49
N SER A 24 -36.97 -12.58 35.08
CA SER A 24 -38.29 -12.59 34.46
C SER A 24 -38.90 -11.20 34.65
N THR A 25 -39.44 -10.61 33.60
CA THR A 25 -40.43 -9.52 33.69
C THR A 25 -41.53 -9.79 32.68
N GLU A 26 -42.56 -10.43 33.22
CA GLU A 26 -43.98 -10.32 32.93
C GLU A 26 -44.42 -9.12 32.05
N VAL A 27 -45.06 -9.38 30.90
CA VAL A 27 -46.25 -8.64 30.41
C VAL A 27 -47.12 -9.56 29.52
N ALA A 28 -48.36 -9.72 29.99
CA ALA A 28 -49.66 -9.99 29.36
C ALA A 28 -49.80 -10.77 28.03
N GLN A 29 -50.62 -11.83 28.14
CA GLN A 29 -51.38 -12.56 27.11
C GLN A 29 -52.24 -11.66 26.20
N GLU A 30 -52.34 -12.04 24.92
CA GLU A 30 -53.63 -12.26 24.26
C GLU A 30 -53.53 -13.22 23.07
N LYS A 31 -54.50 -14.13 22.98
CA LYS A 31 -54.83 -15.11 21.93
C LYS A 31 -56.38 -15.15 21.92
N PRO A 32 -57.11 -15.77 20.97
CA PRO A 32 -56.70 -16.50 19.74
C PRO A 32 -57.60 -16.12 18.52
N LYS A 33 -57.37 -16.60 17.28
CA LYS A 33 -57.95 -17.86 16.75
C LYS A 33 -57.65 -18.07 15.26
N LYS A 34 -57.60 -19.35 14.92
CA LYS A 34 -57.33 -20.02 13.64
C LYS A 34 -58.49 -19.89 12.62
N LYS A 35 -58.17 -20.06 11.33
CA LYS A 35 -58.76 -20.94 10.27
C LYS A 35 -58.17 -20.48 8.92
N SER A 36 -57.32 -21.22 8.20
CA SER A 36 -57.47 -22.48 7.44
C SER A 36 -58.33 -22.39 6.17
N LEU A 37 -57.74 -22.90 5.08
CA LEU A 37 -58.30 -23.43 3.82
C LEU A 37 -58.35 -22.49 2.59
N ASP A 38 -57.34 -22.66 1.72
CA ASP A 38 -57.42 -23.40 0.45
C ASP A 38 -58.65 -23.27 -0.46
N SER A 39 -58.31 -22.96 -1.73
CA SER A 39 -58.84 -23.53 -2.98
C SER A 39 -60.10 -22.94 -3.64
N ALA A 40 -59.83 -22.40 -4.84
CA ALA A 40 -60.43 -22.77 -6.12
C ALA A 40 -61.78 -22.17 -6.58
N LEU A 41 -61.77 -21.90 -7.90
CA LEU A 41 -62.85 -21.95 -8.90
C LEU A 41 -63.69 -20.68 -9.21
N SER A 42 -63.50 -20.26 -10.47
CA SER A 42 -64.53 -20.06 -11.51
C SER A 42 -65.28 -18.72 -11.65
N SER A 43 -64.89 -18.01 -12.72
CA SER A 43 -65.71 -17.45 -13.82
C SER A 43 -67.12 -16.89 -13.55
N LYS A 44 -67.32 -15.60 -13.87
CA LYS A 44 -68.20 -15.02 -14.93
C LYS A 44 -68.34 -13.51 -14.74
N GLU A 45 -68.02 -12.70 -15.76
CA GLU A 45 -68.99 -11.98 -16.63
C GLU A 45 -69.97 -11.09 -15.85
N ASP A 46 -69.81 -9.76 -15.96
CA ASP A 46 -70.77 -8.88 -16.65
C ASP A 46 -70.42 -7.40 -16.45
N GLU A 47 -70.22 -6.70 -17.57
CA GLU A 47 -70.42 -5.24 -17.71
C GLU A 47 -71.94 -4.99 -17.74
N PRO A 48 -72.47 -3.85 -17.25
CA PRO A 48 -72.48 -2.67 -18.11
C PRO A 48 -72.39 -1.31 -17.41
N ALA A 49 -72.12 -0.32 -18.26
CA ALA A 49 -72.10 1.12 -18.03
C ALA A 49 -73.37 1.71 -17.39
N VAL A 50 -73.23 2.84 -16.70
CA VAL A 50 -74.06 4.06 -16.81
C VAL A 50 -73.39 5.21 -16.04
N ALA A 51 -73.55 6.41 -16.57
CA ALA A 51 -72.79 7.61 -16.33
C ALA A 51 -73.26 8.50 -15.16
N THR A 52 -72.34 9.39 -14.78
CA THR A 52 -72.54 10.76 -14.25
C THR A 52 -73.03 10.94 -12.81
N GLN A 53 -72.10 11.35 -11.94
CA GLN A 53 -72.39 12.38 -10.93
C GLN A 53 -71.12 13.18 -10.61
N GLU A 54 -71.19 14.49 -10.89
CA GLU A 54 -70.28 15.52 -10.42
C GLU A 54 -70.42 15.74 -8.91
N ALA A 55 -69.34 16.31 -8.34
CA ALA A 55 -69.18 16.91 -7.02
C ALA A 55 -68.84 15.97 -5.86
N THR A 56 -67.56 15.97 -5.45
CA THR A 56 -67.10 16.63 -4.21
C THR A 56 -65.56 16.59 -4.18
N GLU A 57 -64.92 17.73 -3.94
CA GLU A 57 -63.47 17.87 -3.74
C GLU A 57 -62.93 16.89 -2.68
N PRO A 58 -61.85 16.15 -2.96
CA PRO A 58 -60.93 15.72 -1.93
C PRO A 58 -59.75 16.69 -1.88
N GLN A 59 -59.74 17.47 -0.81
CA GLN A 59 -58.58 18.18 -0.30
C GLN A 59 -57.50 17.14 0.05
N ASN A 60 -56.70 16.75 -0.95
CA ASN A 60 -55.52 15.91 -0.73
C ASN A 60 -54.36 16.82 -0.34
N THR A 61 -54.06 16.77 0.94
CA THR A 61 -52.80 17.17 1.56
C THR A 61 -51.60 16.68 0.75
N ASP A 62 -50.97 17.58 0.01
CA ASP A 62 -49.53 17.52 -0.28
C ASP A 62 -48.78 17.79 1.03
N THR A 63 -48.68 16.74 1.84
CA THR A 63 -47.58 16.62 2.79
C THR A 63 -46.76 15.44 2.32
N GLU A 64 -45.97 15.67 1.27
CA GLU A 64 -44.81 14.85 0.96
C GLU A 64 -43.90 14.98 2.19
N GLU A 65 -44.00 13.97 3.06
CA GLU A 65 -43.15 13.80 4.22
C GLU A 65 -41.72 13.67 3.67
N ASN A 66 -41.01 14.81 3.58
CA ASN A 66 -39.57 14.88 3.45
C ASN A 66 -38.99 14.19 4.69
N THR A 67 -38.99 12.87 4.65
CA THR A 67 -38.13 12.03 5.47
C THR A 67 -36.73 12.39 5.01
N GLU A 68 -36.15 13.41 5.64
CA GLU A 68 -34.74 13.74 5.57
C GLU A 68 -33.98 12.44 5.77
N THR A 69 -33.60 11.83 4.67
CA THR A 69 -32.91 10.55 4.69
C THR A 69 -31.52 10.92 5.14
N VAL A 70 -31.28 10.80 6.46
CA VAL A 70 -30.02 11.13 7.08
C VAL A 70 -28.93 10.44 6.27
N ASP A 71 -28.17 11.23 5.51
CA ASP A 71 -27.14 10.71 4.64
C ASP A 71 -26.21 9.85 5.52
N PRO A 72 -25.90 8.61 5.10
CA PRO A 72 -25.09 7.72 5.91
C PRO A 72 -23.74 8.39 6.23
N PRO A 73 -23.13 8.12 7.39
CA PRO A 73 -21.87 8.76 7.79
C PRO A 73 -20.83 8.69 6.67
N MET A 74 -20.13 9.79 6.43
CA MET A 74 -19.11 9.87 5.38
C MET A 74 -18.08 8.73 5.56
N PHE A 75 -17.76 8.03 4.48
CA PHE A 75 -16.91 6.82 4.44
C PHE A 75 -17.45 5.57 5.15
N SER A 76 -18.70 5.59 5.61
CA SER A 76 -19.38 4.34 5.94
C SER A 76 -19.55 3.47 4.69
N PHE A 77 -19.76 2.18 4.91
CA PHE A 77 -20.00 1.24 3.82
C PHE A 77 -21.21 1.65 2.96
N GLU A 78 -22.32 2.03 3.61
CA GLU A 78 -23.54 2.46 2.90
C GLU A 78 -23.30 3.78 2.13
N TRP A 79 -22.45 4.67 2.66
CA TRP A 79 -22.02 5.85 1.92
C TRP A 79 -21.32 5.48 0.60
N PHE A 80 -20.40 4.51 0.58
CA PHE A 80 -19.72 4.12 -0.67
C PHE A 80 -20.66 3.55 -1.74
N LEU A 81 -21.79 2.96 -1.36
CA LEU A 81 -22.73 2.37 -2.31
C LEU A 81 -23.66 3.40 -2.97
N LEU A 82 -23.79 4.60 -2.39
CA LEU A 82 -24.62 5.66 -2.95
C LEU A 82 -24.24 5.97 -4.42
N PRO A 83 -25.20 6.28 -5.29
CA PRO A 83 -24.97 6.61 -6.69
C PRO A 83 -24.46 8.06 -6.86
N LYS A 84 -23.49 8.47 -6.04
CA LYS A 84 -22.82 9.78 -6.13
C LYS A 84 -21.44 9.60 -6.81
N PRO A 85 -20.99 10.53 -7.66
CA PRO A 85 -19.73 10.41 -8.41
C PRO A 85 -18.51 10.27 -7.49
N GLU A 86 -18.46 11.05 -6.41
CA GLU A 86 -17.38 10.99 -5.42
C GLU A 86 -17.29 9.61 -4.75
N ASN A 87 -18.43 9.11 -4.27
CA ASN A 87 -18.56 7.82 -3.59
C ASN A 87 -18.12 6.68 -4.51
N ARG A 88 -18.47 6.74 -5.80
CA ARG A 88 -18.09 5.75 -6.81
C ARG A 88 -16.58 5.77 -7.08
N GLY A 89 -15.97 6.95 -7.16
CA GLY A 89 -14.52 7.10 -7.30
C GLY A 89 -13.77 6.51 -6.11
N GLN A 90 -14.20 6.87 -4.90
CA GLN A 90 -13.60 6.39 -3.66
C GLN A 90 -13.77 4.88 -3.48
N LEU A 91 -14.97 4.34 -3.74
CA LEU A 91 -15.23 2.89 -3.69
C LEU A 91 -14.28 2.13 -4.62
N ARG A 92 -14.08 2.60 -5.85
CA ARG A 92 -13.16 1.97 -6.81
C ARG A 92 -11.70 2.10 -6.40
N GLY A 93 -11.33 3.15 -5.68
CA GLY A 93 -9.98 3.32 -5.12
C GLY A 93 -9.69 2.38 -3.95
N LYS A 94 -10.69 2.07 -3.12
CA LYS A 94 -10.55 1.17 -1.96
C LYS A 94 -10.66 -0.32 -2.32
N LEU A 95 -11.39 -0.65 -3.38
CA LEU A 95 -11.59 -2.03 -3.78
C LEU A 95 -10.34 -2.64 -4.46
N PRO A 96 -10.10 -3.95 -4.29
CA PRO A 96 -9.12 -4.66 -5.10
C PRO A 96 -9.50 -4.55 -6.59
N TRP A 97 -8.50 -4.51 -7.46
CA TRP A 97 -8.66 -4.23 -8.90
C TRP A 97 -9.81 -5.01 -9.56
N ASN A 98 -9.91 -6.31 -9.29
CA ASN A 98 -10.93 -7.19 -9.86
C ASN A 98 -12.37 -6.84 -9.44
N LEU A 99 -12.57 -6.24 -8.26
CA LEU A 99 -13.87 -5.71 -7.83
C LEU A 99 -14.07 -4.28 -8.37
N ALA A 100 -13.02 -3.46 -8.36
CA ALA A 100 -13.06 -2.08 -8.84
C ALA A 100 -13.41 -1.97 -10.34
N ILE A 101 -13.00 -2.93 -11.18
CA ILE A 101 -13.38 -3.00 -12.60
C ILE A 101 -14.84 -3.43 -12.81
N ALA A 102 -15.42 -4.17 -11.86
CA ALA A 102 -16.81 -4.62 -11.91
C ALA A 102 -17.79 -3.53 -11.43
N VAL A 103 -17.27 -2.47 -10.81
CA VAL A 103 -18.03 -1.27 -10.43
C VAL A 103 -18.07 -0.31 -11.62
N PRO A 104 -19.26 0.07 -12.12
CA PRO A 104 -19.39 1.02 -13.23
C PRO A 104 -18.69 2.35 -12.93
N LYS A 105 -18.05 2.94 -13.95
CA LYS A 105 -17.47 4.29 -13.84
C LYS A 105 -18.56 5.37 -13.76
N ASP A 106 -19.63 5.16 -14.52
CA ASP A 106 -20.80 6.02 -14.57
C ASP A 106 -21.66 5.79 -13.32
N TYR A 107 -21.86 6.83 -12.51
CA TYR A 107 -22.58 6.74 -11.24
C TYR A 107 -24.08 6.52 -11.42
N ASN A 108 -24.63 6.87 -12.60
CA ASN A 108 -26.03 6.63 -12.95
C ASN A 108 -26.32 5.14 -13.20
N LYS A 109 -25.29 4.33 -13.43
CA LYS A 109 -25.43 2.87 -13.57
C LYS A 109 -25.38 2.21 -12.21
N SER A 110 -26.41 1.45 -11.89
CA SER A 110 -26.46 0.65 -10.67
C SER A 110 -25.34 -0.40 -10.66
N ILE A 111 -24.84 -0.72 -9.47
CA ILE A 111 -23.93 -1.85 -9.29
C ILE A 111 -24.75 -3.13 -9.45
N VAL A 112 -24.27 -4.06 -10.28
CA VAL A 112 -24.93 -5.37 -10.43
C VAL A 112 -25.04 -6.04 -9.05
N PRO A 113 -26.20 -6.59 -8.64
CA PRO A 113 -26.40 -7.14 -7.29
C PRO A 113 -25.35 -8.19 -6.88
N ALA A 114 -24.89 -9.01 -7.83
CA ALA A 114 -23.81 -9.97 -7.61
C ALA A 114 -22.47 -9.30 -7.25
N THR A 115 -22.16 -8.17 -7.88
CA THR A 115 -20.97 -7.36 -7.58
C THR A 115 -21.12 -6.67 -6.23
N GLU A 116 -22.28 -6.07 -5.95
CA GLU A 116 -22.57 -5.44 -4.66
C GLU A 116 -22.43 -6.43 -3.50
N LYS A 117 -22.98 -7.64 -3.64
CA LYS A 117 -22.83 -8.71 -2.64
C LYS A 117 -21.36 -9.07 -2.37
N ARG A 118 -20.50 -9.06 -3.40
CA ARG A 118 -19.07 -9.32 -3.25
C ARG A 118 -18.34 -8.15 -2.58
N ILE A 119 -18.75 -6.93 -2.87
CA ILE A 119 -18.25 -5.71 -2.23
C ILE A 119 -18.63 -5.70 -0.75
N ARG A 120 -19.90 -5.95 -0.41
CA ARG A 120 -20.38 -6.13 0.97
C ARG A 120 -19.52 -7.16 1.71
N LYS A 121 -19.32 -8.34 1.11
CA LYS A 121 -18.47 -9.40 1.68
C LYS A 121 -17.00 -8.96 1.89
N PHE A 122 -16.44 -8.15 1.00
CA PHE A 122 -15.09 -7.60 1.15
C PHE A 122 -14.98 -6.72 2.39
N PHE A 123 -15.86 -5.72 2.50
CA PHE A 123 -15.86 -4.82 3.66
C PHE A 123 -16.21 -5.51 4.99
N SER A 124 -17.01 -6.60 4.96
CA SER A 124 -17.34 -7.37 6.18
C SER A 124 -16.21 -8.25 6.70
N LEU A 125 -15.25 -8.66 5.85
CA LEU A 125 -14.22 -9.62 6.25
C LEU A 125 -12.93 -8.93 6.76
N GLY A 126 -12.82 -7.61 6.65
CA GLY A 126 -11.53 -6.95 6.75
C GLY A 126 -10.63 -7.30 5.55
N ASP A 127 -9.77 -6.36 5.16
CA ASP A 127 -9.03 -6.45 3.89
C ASP A 127 -8.26 -7.78 3.78
N VAL A 128 -7.63 -8.23 4.87
CA VAL A 128 -6.75 -9.41 4.88
C VAL A 128 -7.51 -10.74 4.81
N GLU A 129 -8.58 -10.92 5.59
CA GLU A 129 -9.30 -12.21 5.58
C GLU A 129 -9.96 -12.46 4.23
N TRP A 130 -10.40 -11.41 3.55
CA TRP A 130 -10.92 -11.55 2.19
C TRP A 130 -9.84 -12.12 1.26
N TYR A 131 -8.61 -11.64 1.33
CA TYR A 131 -7.53 -12.17 0.49
C TYR A 131 -7.18 -13.63 0.79
N LEU A 132 -7.31 -14.06 2.05
CA LEU A 132 -6.92 -15.40 2.49
C LEU A 132 -7.94 -16.50 2.14
N LEU A 133 -9.14 -16.14 1.66
CA LEU A 133 -10.14 -17.11 1.23
C LEU A 133 -9.61 -18.03 0.10
N PRO A 134 -9.91 -19.35 0.14
CA PRO A 134 -9.44 -20.32 -0.85
C PRO A 134 -10.28 -20.30 -2.14
N ASN A 135 -10.39 -19.14 -2.79
CA ASN A 135 -11.11 -18.95 -4.05
C ASN A 135 -10.16 -18.40 -5.12
N PRO A 136 -10.28 -18.84 -6.39
CA PRO A 136 -9.43 -18.38 -7.50
C PRO A 136 -9.28 -16.86 -7.60
N ILE A 137 -10.36 -16.12 -7.36
CA ILE A 137 -10.35 -14.66 -7.45
C ILE A 137 -9.54 -14.05 -6.30
N ASN A 138 -9.80 -14.50 -5.07
CA ASN A 138 -9.13 -14.02 -3.87
C ASN A 138 -7.63 -14.35 -3.94
N ARG A 139 -7.28 -15.55 -4.40
CA ARG A 139 -5.90 -15.99 -4.60
C ARG A 139 -5.17 -15.14 -5.65
N ALA A 140 -5.79 -14.86 -6.80
CA ALA A 140 -5.20 -14.00 -7.83
C ALA A 140 -5.03 -12.56 -7.32
N ALA A 141 -6.04 -12.01 -6.66
CA ALA A 141 -6.00 -10.67 -6.08
C ALA A 141 -4.91 -10.56 -5.01
N LEU A 142 -4.79 -11.54 -4.11
CA LEU A 142 -3.76 -11.59 -3.07
C LEU A 142 -2.36 -11.55 -3.67
N ARG A 143 -2.12 -12.35 -4.71
CA ARG A 143 -0.82 -12.40 -5.40
C ARG A 143 -0.45 -11.09 -6.08
N TYR A 144 -1.44 -10.36 -6.56
CA TYR A 144 -1.25 -9.07 -7.19
C TYR A 144 -1.02 -7.95 -6.17
N SER A 145 -1.72 -7.99 -5.04
CA SER A 145 -1.64 -6.98 -3.98
C SER A 145 -0.40 -7.09 -3.09
N LEU A 146 0.29 -8.23 -3.15
CA LEU A 146 1.53 -8.49 -2.41
C LEU A 146 2.78 -8.07 -3.19
N PRO A 147 3.90 -7.78 -2.51
CA PRO A 147 5.21 -7.68 -3.13
C PRO A 147 5.53 -8.96 -3.90
N ARG A 148 6.28 -8.83 -5.00
CA ARG A 148 6.52 -9.92 -5.96
C ARG A 148 6.94 -11.24 -5.30
N HIS A 149 7.82 -11.21 -4.31
CA HIS A 149 8.31 -12.41 -3.63
C HIS A 149 7.21 -13.13 -2.85
N LEU A 150 6.41 -12.42 -2.03
CA LEU A 150 5.26 -12.99 -1.33
C LEU A 150 4.18 -13.46 -2.30
N GLY A 151 3.90 -12.67 -3.35
CA GLY A 151 2.93 -13.03 -4.39
C GLY A 151 3.32 -14.28 -5.19
N LEU A 152 4.63 -14.55 -5.35
CA LEU A 152 5.13 -15.78 -5.97
C LEU A 152 5.01 -16.98 -5.02
N ALA A 153 5.21 -16.79 -3.72
CA ALA A 153 5.09 -17.84 -2.71
C ALA A 153 3.63 -18.31 -2.48
N VAL A 154 2.65 -17.45 -2.77
CA VAL A 154 1.23 -17.81 -2.67
C VAL A 154 0.83 -18.80 -3.78
N PRO A 155 0.30 -20.00 -3.45
CA PRO A 155 -0.04 -21.03 -4.44
C PRO A 155 -1.07 -20.54 -5.47
N LYS A 156 -0.89 -20.91 -6.76
CA LYS A 156 -1.89 -20.63 -7.81
C LYS A 156 -3.18 -21.42 -7.58
N ASP A 157 -3.02 -22.68 -7.16
CA ASP A 157 -4.10 -23.62 -6.92
C ASP A 157 -4.77 -23.30 -5.59
N CYS A 158 -6.09 -23.10 -5.62
CA CYS A 158 -6.87 -22.73 -4.44
C CYS A 158 -7.08 -23.90 -3.48
N ASN A 159 -6.90 -25.14 -3.95
CA ASN A 159 -6.95 -26.33 -3.12
C ASN A 159 -5.68 -26.52 -2.28
N LYS A 160 -4.58 -25.82 -2.63
CA LYS A 160 -3.36 -25.82 -1.82
C LYS A 160 -3.47 -24.76 -0.73
N PRO A 161 -3.30 -25.13 0.55
CA PRO A 161 -3.32 -24.16 1.64
C PRO A 161 -2.12 -23.21 1.55
N ILE A 162 -2.30 -21.98 2.01
CA ILE A 162 -1.18 -21.08 2.31
C ILE A 162 -0.51 -21.63 3.57
N SER A 163 0.83 -21.73 3.59
CA SER A 163 1.52 -22.19 4.79
C SER A 163 1.35 -21.17 5.91
N ALA A 164 1.26 -21.62 7.17
CA ALA A 164 1.08 -20.72 8.32
C ALA A 164 2.15 -19.63 8.41
N ILE A 165 3.40 -19.95 8.04
CA ILE A 165 4.51 -18.99 7.98
C ILE A 165 4.24 -17.91 6.93
N LEU A 166 3.80 -18.29 5.73
CA LEU A 166 3.49 -17.34 4.66
C LEU A 166 2.26 -16.51 5.01
N GLU A 167 1.22 -17.12 5.61
CA GLU A 167 0.03 -16.41 6.06
C GLU A 167 0.39 -15.34 7.09
N LYS A 168 1.26 -15.66 8.07
CA LYS A 168 1.76 -14.68 9.04
C LYS A 168 2.41 -13.48 8.33
N HIS A 169 3.33 -13.71 7.40
CA HIS A 169 3.98 -12.62 6.66
C HIS A 169 3.01 -11.78 5.83
N ILE A 170 1.97 -12.40 5.27
CA ILE A 170 0.91 -11.68 4.55
C ILE A 170 0.14 -10.78 5.50
N ARG A 171 -0.24 -11.29 6.69
CA ARG A 171 -0.93 -10.51 7.72
C ARG A 171 -0.08 -9.36 8.22
N ASP A 172 1.21 -9.60 8.46
CA ASP A 172 2.17 -8.57 8.87
C ASP A 172 2.26 -7.47 7.80
N TYR A 173 2.40 -7.84 6.53
CA TYR A 173 2.43 -6.90 5.40
C TYR A 173 1.19 -6.00 5.33
N PHE A 174 -0.01 -6.57 5.44
CA PHE A 174 -1.23 -5.77 5.40
C PHE A 174 -1.41 -4.90 6.66
N SER A 175 -1.02 -5.40 7.84
CA SER A 175 -1.05 -4.63 9.08
C SER A 175 -0.12 -3.40 9.01
N LEU A 176 1.05 -3.55 8.39
CA LEU A 176 1.99 -2.44 8.15
C LEU A 176 1.48 -1.44 7.11
N LYS A 177 0.83 -1.95 6.06
CA LYS A 177 0.25 -1.12 5.00
C LYS A 177 -0.85 -0.19 5.55
N ASP A 178 -1.65 -0.69 6.48
CA ASP A 178 -2.74 0.08 7.11
C ASP A 178 -2.22 1.02 8.21
N GLY A 179 -1.08 0.68 8.84
CA GLY A 179 -0.46 1.45 9.90
C GLY A 179 0.83 2.16 9.47
N LEU A 180 0.77 3.09 8.50
CA LEU A 180 1.77 4.16 8.23
C LEU A 180 3.26 3.85 8.52
N MET A 181 3.70 2.61 8.31
CA MET A 181 5.07 2.13 8.47
C MET A 181 5.50 1.61 7.10
N THR A 182 6.50 2.26 6.53
CA THR A 182 7.01 1.93 5.19
C THR A 182 7.48 0.48 5.13
N LEU A 183 7.11 -0.24 4.07
CA LEU A 183 7.50 -1.65 3.82
C LEU A 183 9.00 -1.92 3.97
N GLU A 184 9.82 -0.90 3.76
CA GLU A 184 11.26 -0.95 3.96
C GLU A 184 11.63 -1.40 5.38
N GLN A 185 10.91 -0.99 6.42
CA GLN A 185 11.21 -1.39 7.80
C GLN A 185 10.91 -2.87 8.10
N SER A 186 9.98 -3.50 7.37
CA SER A 186 9.61 -4.91 7.55
C SER A 186 10.44 -5.87 6.69
N MET A 187 10.78 -5.45 5.47
CA MET A 187 11.69 -6.19 4.58
C MET A 187 13.10 -6.32 5.15
N PHE A 188 13.48 -5.48 6.12
CA PHE A 188 14.74 -5.57 6.87
C PHE A 188 14.59 -6.12 8.28
N SER A 189 13.48 -6.79 8.62
CA SER A 189 13.48 -7.59 9.86
C SER A 189 14.58 -8.65 9.75
N VAL A 190 15.42 -8.75 10.78
CA VAL A 190 16.52 -9.71 10.84
C VAL A 190 16.00 -11.13 10.57
N GLU A 191 14.77 -11.40 10.98
CA GLU A 191 14.11 -12.70 10.89
C GLU A 191 13.82 -13.09 9.44
N TRP A 192 13.42 -12.12 8.62
CA TRP A 192 13.21 -12.35 7.21
C TRP A 192 14.54 -12.55 6.46
N LEU A 193 15.58 -11.78 6.82
CA LEU A 193 16.90 -11.87 6.20
C LEU A 193 17.59 -13.21 6.48
N LEU A 194 17.27 -13.86 7.61
CA LEU A 194 17.84 -15.14 8.00
C LEU A 194 17.19 -16.36 7.31
N LEU A 195 16.03 -16.19 6.66
CA LEU A 195 15.33 -17.28 5.99
C LEU A 195 16.20 -18.00 4.94
N PRO A 196 16.09 -19.34 4.81
CA PRO A 196 16.87 -20.13 3.87
C PRO A 196 16.27 -20.06 2.44
N ASN A 197 16.15 -18.85 1.88
CA ASN A 197 15.71 -18.64 0.51
C ASN A 197 16.63 -17.65 -0.23
N LYS A 198 16.61 -17.71 -1.57
CA LYS A 198 17.58 -17.02 -2.43
C LYS A 198 17.45 -15.49 -2.33
N GLU A 199 16.25 -15.00 -2.12
CA GLU A 199 15.92 -13.58 -2.07
C GLU A 199 16.40 -12.97 -0.74
N SER A 200 16.11 -13.64 0.39
CA SER A 200 16.62 -13.28 1.71
C SER A 200 18.15 -13.29 1.77
N ARG A 201 18.81 -14.29 1.16
CA ARG A 201 20.29 -14.37 1.11
C ARG A 201 20.92 -13.24 0.29
N ALA A 202 20.34 -12.89 -0.85
CA ALA A 202 20.81 -11.78 -1.67
C ALA A 202 20.64 -10.44 -0.94
N ALA A 203 19.47 -10.22 -0.34
CA ALA A 203 19.19 -9.02 0.45
C ALA A 203 20.12 -8.91 1.68
N LEU A 204 20.32 -10.01 2.42
CA LEU A 204 21.20 -10.02 3.58
C LEU A 204 22.65 -9.66 3.21
N ARG A 205 23.19 -10.17 2.10
CA ARG A 205 24.53 -9.81 1.62
C ARG A 205 24.65 -8.36 1.16
N TYR A 206 23.57 -7.80 0.65
CA TYR A 206 23.51 -6.40 0.24
C TYR A 206 23.54 -5.45 1.45
N VAL A 207 22.85 -5.81 2.55
CA VAL A 207 22.70 -4.93 3.72
C VAL A 207 23.85 -5.05 4.70
N LEU A 208 24.50 -6.22 4.77
CA LEU A 208 25.62 -6.45 5.69
C LEU A 208 26.92 -5.80 5.19
N PRO A 209 27.81 -5.36 6.09
CA PRO A 209 29.16 -4.97 5.73
C PRO A 209 29.94 -6.16 5.13
N TRP A 210 30.88 -5.86 4.24
CA TRP A 210 31.61 -6.87 3.44
C TRP A 210 32.20 -8.02 4.27
N ASN A 211 32.73 -7.72 5.46
CA ASN A 211 33.33 -8.69 6.36
C ASN A 211 32.33 -9.73 6.90
N LEU A 212 31.04 -9.41 6.99
CA LEU A 212 29.96 -10.34 7.32
C LEU A 212 29.34 -10.95 6.06
N ALA A 213 29.14 -10.15 5.01
CA ALA A 213 28.49 -10.57 3.77
C ALA A 213 29.25 -11.67 3.01
N LYS A 214 30.59 -11.73 3.13
CA LYS A 214 31.43 -12.77 2.49
C LYS A 214 31.20 -14.18 3.06
N ASP A 215 30.76 -14.26 4.31
CA ASP A 215 30.57 -15.53 5.02
C ASP A 215 29.12 -16.03 4.93
N VAL A 216 28.20 -15.23 4.36
CA VAL A 216 26.82 -15.64 4.10
C VAL A 216 26.78 -16.59 2.90
N PRO A 217 26.30 -17.85 3.05
CA PRO A 217 26.30 -18.82 1.98
C PRO A 217 25.37 -18.39 0.83
N MET A 218 25.91 -18.48 -0.39
CA MET A 218 25.19 -18.11 -1.62
C MET A 218 24.15 -19.17 -2.03
N ASN A 219 24.37 -20.42 -1.62
CA ASN A 219 23.45 -21.53 -1.81
C ASN A 219 22.49 -21.63 -0.60
N CYS A 220 21.19 -21.73 -0.87
CA CYS A 220 20.14 -21.82 0.14
C CYS A 220 19.99 -23.21 0.76
N GLU A 221 20.68 -24.22 0.21
CA GLU A 221 20.65 -25.60 0.71
C GLU A 221 21.24 -25.73 2.12
N LYS A 222 22.10 -24.79 2.55
CA LYS A 222 22.64 -24.76 3.90
C LYS A 222 22.03 -23.60 4.70
N PRO A 223 21.51 -23.84 5.91
CA PRO A 223 21.11 -22.77 6.80
C PRO A 223 22.34 -21.91 7.18
N ILE A 224 22.10 -20.66 7.58
CA ILE A 224 23.15 -19.86 8.22
C ILE A 224 23.48 -20.54 9.55
N GLY A 225 24.76 -20.73 9.84
CA GLY A 225 25.18 -21.32 11.12
C GLY A 225 24.82 -20.39 12.29
N PRO A 226 24.55 -20.93 13.49
CA PRO A 226 24.09 -20.15 14.63
C PRO A 226 25.04 -19.01 15.01
N GLU A 227 26.35 -19.22 14.90
CA GLU A 227 27.38 -18.19 15.13
C GLU A 227 27.27 -17.01 14.15
N MET A 228 27.04 -17.29 12.87
CA MET A 228 26.86 -16.25 11.85
C MET A 228 25.52 -15.53 12.04
N GLU A 229 24.47 -16.26 12.40
CA GLU A 229 23.16 -15.68 12.71
C GLU A 229 23.25 -14.71 13.90
N GLU A 230 23.97 -15.07 14.97
CA GLU A 230 24.21 -14.21 16.12
C GLU A 230 24.97 -12.93 15.74
N ARG A 231 26.06 -13.05 14.96
CA ARG A 231 26.82 -11.89 14.45
C ARG A 231 25.97 -10.95 13.59
N ILE A 232 25.05 -11.50 12.79
CA ILE A 232 24.10 -10.72 12.00
C ILE A 232 23.14 -9.97 12.93
N ARG A 233 22.57 -10.65 13.93
CA ARG A 233 21.66 -10.06 14.92
C ARG A 233 22.34 -8.92 15.70
N GLU A 234 23.55 -9.14 16.18
CA GLU A 234 24.35 -8.13 16.88
C GLU A 234 24.60 -6.89 16.00
N HIS A 235 24.93 -7.08 14.72
CA HIS A 235 25.13 -5.96 13.79
C HIS A 235 23.88 -5.08 13.68
N PHE A 236 22.70 -5.68 13.55
CA PHE A 236 21.44 -4.93 13.46
C PHE A 236 21.02 -4.31 14.80
N LEU A 237 21.32 -4.95 15.93
CA LEU A 237 21.09 -4.39 17.27
C LEU A 237 21.98 -3.17 17.56
N LEU A 238 23.29 -3.25 17.25
CA LEU A 238 24.23 -2.14 17.41
C LEU A 238 23.82 -0.93 16.56
N LYS A 239 23.38 -1.18 15.31
CA LYS A 239 22.95 -0.13 14.40
C LYS A 239 21.64 0.54 14.85
N GLY A 240 20.72 -0.21 15.47
CA GLY A 240 19.50 0.35 16.08
C GLY A 240 19.73 1.08 17.41
N GLY A 241 20.83 0.80 18.11
CA GLY A 241 21.19 1.48 19.36
C GLY A 241 21.97 2.79 19.18
N LEU A 242 22.76 2.90 18.10
CA LEU A 242 23.57 4.09 17.78
C LEU A 242 22.74 5.33 17.40
N GLU A 243 21.46 5.17 17.02
CA GLU A 243 20.59 6.31 16.74
C GLU A 243 20.14 7.09 18.01
N ASN A 244 20.45 6.60 19.22
CA ASN A 244 19.97 7.20 20.46
C ASN A 244 21.05 7.72 21.43
N ASN A 245 22.35 7.55 21.16
CA ASN A 245 23.41 8.13 21.99
C ASN A 245 24.72 8.29 21.17
N GLU A 246 24.99 9.49 20.67
CA GLU A 246 26.34 9.86 20.21
C GLU A 246 26.98 10.78 21.27
N THR A 247 28.01 10.26 21.94
CA THR A 247 28.94 11.03 22.77
C THR A 247 30.07 11.59 21.91
N ASP A 248 30.43 12.83 22.21
CA ASP A 248 31.46 13.65 21.60
C ASP A 248 32.76 12.90 21.28
N THR A 249 33.14 12.88 20.01
CA THR A 249 34.53 12.63 19.59
C THR A 249 34.92 13.70 18.58
N GLU A 250 35.95 14.48 18.92
CA GLU A 250 36.47 15.59 18.11
C GLU A 250 36.95 15.13 16.71
N PRO A 251 36.78 15.97 15.67
CA PRO A 251 37.23 15.64 14.33
C PRO A 251 38.74 15.85 14.17
N HIS A 252 39.44 14.80 13.74
CA HIS A 252 40.77 14.92 13.17
C HIS A 252 40.71 15.65 11.81
N GLU A 253 41.57 16.67 11.63
CA GLU A 253 41.85 17.31 10.35
C GLU A 253 42.24 16.27 9.29
N VAL A 254 41.48 16.23 8.19
CA VAL A 254 41.86 15.51 6.97
C VAL A 254 42.36 16.55 5.97
N SER A 255 43.67 16.50 5.73
CA SER A 255 44.38 17.23 4.69
C SER A 255 43.93 16.82 3.28
N ASP A 256 43.88 17.81 2.40
CA ASP A 256 43.54 17.72 0.98
C ASP A 256 44.20 16.53 0.27
N LEU A 257 43.37 15.68 -0.36
CA LEU A 257 43.83 14.65 -1.29
C LEU A 257 43.34 14.99 -2.70
N GLU A 258 44.31 15.14 -3.58
CA GLU A 258 44.19 15.51 -4.99
C GLU A 258 43.35 14.51 -5.80
N ASN A 259 42.63 15.05 -6.78
CA ASN A 259 41.86 14.34 -7.79
C ASN A 259 42.70 13.25 -8.48
N THR A 260 42.28 12.00 -8.33
CA THR A 260 42.65 10.92 -9.26
C THR A 260 41.37 10.33 -9.84
N ASP A 261 41.20 10.53 -11.14
CA ASP A 261 40.13 10.00 -11.99
C ASP A 261 40.28 8.48 -12.19
N ASN A 262 40.04 7.71 -11.13
CA ASN A 262 39.84 6.27 -11.24
C ASN A 262 38.34 5.98 -11.26
N GLU A 263 37.77 5.82 -12.46
CA GLU A 263 36.45 5.21 -12.63
C GLU A 263 36.47 3.78 -12.07
N VAL A 264 36.09 3.65 -10.80
CA VAL A 264 35.71 2.36 -10.22
C VAL A 264 34.53 1.85 -11.04
N GLN A 265 34.73 0.77 -11.81
CA GLN A 265 33.65 0.03 -12.47
C GLN A 265 32.69 -0.49 -11.39
N MET A 266 31.69 0.33 -11.06
CA MET A 266 30.56 -0.07 -10.23
C MET A 266 29.72 -1.08 -11.01
N ASP A 267 29.45 -2.23 -10.41
CA ASP A 267 28.68 -3.28 -11.06
C ASP A 267 27.26 -2.77 -11.37
N THR A 268 26.95 -2.62 -12.65
CA THR A 268 25.69 -2.03 -13.15
C THR A 268 24.41 -2.76 -12.72
N GLN A 269 24.50 -3.90 -12.03
CA GLN A 269 23.34 -4.63 -11.50
C GLN A 269 22.68 -3.95 -10.27
N ASP A 270 23.40 -3.09 -9.56
CA ASP A 270 22.93 -2.55 -8.26
C ASP A 270 22.30 -1.15 -8.35
N LEU A 271 22.15 -0.57 -9.54
CA LEU A 271 21.49 0.73 -9.68
C LEU A 271 19.98 0.62 -9.45
N PRO A 272 19.37 1.47 -8.59
CA PRO A 272 17.93 1.49 -8.40
C PRO A 272 17.21 1.65 -9.74
N ARG A 273 16.26 0.75 -10.00
CA ARG A 273 15.45 0.78 -11.22
C ARG A 273 14.75 2.14 -11.32
N PHE A 274 14.76 2.75 -12.50
CA PHE A 274 14.24 4.10 -12.78
C PHE A 274 15.00 5.28 -12.16
N SER A 275 16.16 5.07 -11.52
CA SER A 275 17.06 6.19 -11.27
C SER A 275 17.53 6.82 -12.60
N VAL A 276 17.88 8.11 -12.60
CA VAL A 276 18.38 8.79 -13.81
C VAL A 276 19.62 8.08 -14.36
N LYS A 277 20.52 7.61 -13.48
CA LYS A 277 21.69 6.82 -13.89
C LYS A 277 21.27 5.51 -14.55
N TRP A 278 20.29 4.80 -13.99
CA TRP A 278 19.75 3.58 -14.59
C TRP A 278 19.15 3.89 -15.97
N LEU A 279 18.28 4.90 -16.08
CA LEU A 279 17.60 5.26 -17.33
C LEU A 279 18.57 5.61 -18.48
N LEU A 280 19.75 6.13 -18.16
CA LEU A 280 20.77 6.52 -19.14
C LEU A 280 21.66 5.35 -19.62
N LEU A 281 21.56 4.16 -19.01
CA LEU A 281 22.31 2.99 -19.48
C LEU A 281 21.85 2.54 -20.89
N PRO A 282 22.76 2.04 -21.74
CA PRO A 282 22.44 1.54 -23.08
C PRO A 282 21.80 0.14 -23.03
N LYS A 283 20.60 0.06 -22.45
CA LYS A 283 19.79 -1.17 -22.39
C LYS A 283 18.41 -0.91 -23.03
N PRO A 284 17.82 -1.89 -23.72
CA PRO A 284 16.54 -1.72 -24.42
C PRO A 284 15.39 -1.33 -23.47
N GLU A 285 15.32 -1.96 -22.30
CA GLU A 285 14.32 -1.63 -21.26
C GLU A 285 14.46 -0.19 -20.77
N ASN A 286 15.70 0.25 -20.54
CA ASN A 286 16.03 1.55 -19.99
C ASN A 286 15.70 2.65 -21.00
N ARG A 287 16.01 2.40 -22.29
CA ARG A 287 15.70 3.33 -23.39
C ARG A 287 14.20 3.52 -23.58
N THR A 288 13.44 2.43 -23.54
CA THR A 288 11.97 2.46 -23.62
C THR A 288 11.36 3.23 -22.45
N ALA A 289 11.80 2.92 -21.22
CA ALA A 289 11.35 3.61 -20.02
C ALA A 289 11.71 5.11 -20.03
N LEU A 290 12.93 5.44 -20.46
CA LEU A 290 13.39 6.83 -20.58
C LEU A 290 12.50 7.62 -21.53
N ARG A 291 12.24 7.12 -22.73
CA ARG A 291 11.36 7.80 -23.71
C ARG A 291 9.92 7.93 -23.23
N TYR A 292 9.43 6.98 -22.44
CA TYR A 292 8.09 7.02 -21.84
C TYR A 292 7.97 8.11 -20.76
N LEU A 293 9.01 8.28 -19.95
CA LEU A 293 9.02 9.23 -18.82
C LEU A 293 9.29 10.69 -19.26
N LEU A 294 9.93 10.89 -20.41
CA LEU A 294 10.29 12.22 -20.90
C LEU A 294 9.13 12.92 -21.61
N PRO A 295 9.07 14.27 -21.59
CA PRO A 295 8.20 15.04 -22.45
C PRO A 295 8.47 14.71 -23.93
N LEU A 296 7.42 14.73 -24.75
CA LEU A 296 7.47 14.30 -26.16
C LEU A 296 8.61 14.98 -26.96
N SER A 297 8.87 16.26 -26.72
CA SER A 297 9.94 17.01 -27.39
C SER A 297 11.34 16.49 -27.08
N LEU A 298 11.58 16.04 -25.84
CA LEU A 298 12.86 15.50 -25.41
C LEU A 298 12.98 14.00 -25.74
N ALA A 299 11.88 13.25 -25.61
CA ALA A 299 11.81 11.84 -25.98
C ALA A 299 12.12 11.58 -27.46
N ARG A 300 11.74 12.51 -28.35
CA ARG A 300 12.07 12.45 -29.80
C ARG A 300 13.57 12.64 -30.09
N ARG A 301 14.32 13.28 -29.18
CA ARG A 301 15.78 13.48 -29.30
C ARG A 301 16.58 12.31 -28.73
N VAL A 302 15.92 11.37 -28.06
CA VAL A 302 16.53 10.15 -27.54
C VAL A 302 16.44 9.07 -28.61
N PRO A 303 17.58 8.48 -29.05
CA PRO A 303 17.60 7.41 -30.04
C PRO A 303 16.71 6.22 -29.66
N GLU A 304 16.11 5.60 -30.67
CA GLU A 304 15.34 4.36 -30.50
C GLU A 304 16.22 3.15 -30.27
N ASP A 305 17.32 3.06 -31.03
CA ASP A 305 18.32 2.03 -30.85
C ASP A 305 19.09 2.31 -29.54
N TYR A 306 19.12 1.32 -28.65
CA TYR A 306 19.84 1.44 -27.39
C TYR A 306 21.36 1.39 -27.57
N ASN A 307 21.84 0.87 -28.72
CA ASN A 307 23.25 0.88 -29.08
C ASN A 307 23.73 2.27 -29.52
N GLU A 308 22.80 3.15 -29.91
CA GLU A 308 23.13 4.52 -30.30
C GLU A 308 23.29 5.41 -29.04
N PRO A 309 24.46 6.05 -28.87
CA PRO A 309 24.72 6.87 -27.70
C PRO A 309 23.78 8.08 -27.66
N ILE A 310 23.35 8.48 -26.47
CA ILE A 310 22.59 9.71 -26.30
C ILE A 310 23.56 10.88 -26.49
N ALA A 311 23.24 11.81 -27.40
CA ALA A 311 24.08 12.98 -27.60
C ALA A 311 24.28 13.75 -26.28
N PRO A 312 25.50 14.20 -25.92
CA PRO A 312 25.79 14.83 -24.62
C PRO A 312 24.86 16.00 -24.28
N LEU A 313 24.47 16.79 -25.27
CA LEU A 313 23.50 17.89 -25.10
C LEU A 313 22.11 17.38 -24.71
N VAL A 314 21.66 16.26 -25.28
CA VAL A 314 20.38 15.63 -24.95
C VAL A 314 20.43 15.02 -23.55
N GLU A 315 21.53 14.36 -23.19
CA GLU A 315 21.71 13.82 -21.84
C GLU A 315 21.66 14.93 -20.78
N LYS A 316 22.32 16.07 -21.02
CA LYS A 316 22.25 17.24 -20.14
C LYS A 316 20.82 17.72 -19.95
N ASP A 317 20.05 17.82 -21.02
CA ASP A 317 18.64 18.21 -20.99
C ASP A 317 17.77 17.20 -20.22
N ILE A 318 18.05 15.90 -20.38
CA ILE A 318 17.38 14.80 -19.64
C ILE A 318 17.65 14.91 -18.15
N ARG A 319 18.91 15.05 -17.76
CA ARG A 319 19.29 15.20 -16.35
C ARG A 319 18.60 16.42 -15.74
N LYS A 320 18.63 17.55 -16.46
CA LYS A 320 17.92 18.77 -16.07
C LYS A 320 16.42 18.53 -15.91
N HIS A 321 15.78 17.82 -16.83
CA HIS A 321 14.36 17.50 -16.75
C HIS A 321 14.03 16.67 -15.50
N PHE A 322 14.74 15.57 -15.25
CA PHE A 322 14.46 14.73 -14.09
C PHE A 322 14.72 15.45 -12.77
N THR A 323 15.77 16.28 -12.69
CA THR A 323 16.01 17.15 -11.53
C THR A 323 14.82 18.09 -11.31
N LEU A 324 14.34 18.77 -12.35
CA LEU A 324 13.20 19.69 -12.26
C LEU A 324 11.88 18.96 -11.98
N TYR A 325 11.69 17.75 -12.50
CA TYR A 325 10.48 16.96 -12.29
C TYR A 325 10.34 16.55 -10.82
N THR A 326 11.43 16.09 -10.19
CA THR A 326 11.45 15.83 -8.74
C THR A 326 11.12 17.09 -7.94
N VAL A 327 11.68 18.25 -8.32
CA VAL A 327 11.36 19.53 -7.66
C VAL A 327 9.90 19.92 -7.86
N GLY A 328 9.36 19.74 -9.06
CA GLY A 328 7.97 20.04 -9.37
C GLY A 328 6.99 19.28 -8.48
N TRP A 329 7.28 18.02 -8.15
CA TRP A 329 6.46 17.25 -7.20
C TRP A 329 6.48 17.83 -5.79
N TYR A 330 7.65 18.28 -5.30
CA TYR A 330 7.78 18.92 -4.00
C TYR A 330 7.04 20.25 -3.90
N LEU A 331 6.92 20.99 -5.01
CA LEU A 331 6.26 22.29 -5.06
C LEU A 331 4.73 22.20 -5.19
N LEU A 332 4.15 20.99 -5.30
CA LEU A 332 2.69 20.84 -5.36
C LEU A 332 2.04 21.27 -4.03
N PRO A 333 0.86 21.92 -4.06
CA PRO A 333 0.08 22.28 -2.87
C PRO A 333 -0.64 21.05 -2.30
N LYS A 334 0.13 20.03 -1.91
CA LYS A 334 -0.36 18.79 -1.29
C LYS A 334 0.32 18.57 0.06
N PRO A 335 -0.37 18.08 1.09
CA PRO A 335 0.21 17.84 2.40
C PRO A 335 1.46 16.95 2.36
N GLU A 336 1.44 15.88 1.56
CA GLU A 336 2.54 14.93 1.45
C GLU A 336 3.77 15.55 0.77
N SER A 337 3.54 16.27 -0.33
CA SER A 337 4.59 17.03 -1.04
C SER A 337 5.23 18.07 -0.12
N ARG A 338 4.42 18.78 0.67
CA ARG A 338 4.85 19.83 1.58
C ARG A 338 5.73 19.31 2.70
N SER A 339 5.26 18.25 3.37
CA SER A 339 6.00 17.58 4.44
C SER A 339 7.34 17.01 3.93
N ALA A 340 7.30 16.31 2.80
CA ALA A 340 8.50 15.76 2.18
C ALA A 340 9.50 16.84 1.75
N LEU A 341 9.01 17.98 1.24
CA LEU A 341 9.85 19.13 0.87
C LEU A 341 10.59 19.68 2.08
N ARG A 342 9.87 19.97 3.17
CA ARG A 342 10.46 20.48 4.42
C ARG A 342 11.49 19.52 5.01
N HIS A 343 11.24 18.21 4.93
CA HIS A 343 12.20 17.20 5.39
C HIS A 343 13.46 17.09 4.50
N SER A 344 13.32 17.40 3.20
CA SER A 344 14.41 17.25 2.23
C SER A 344 15.33 18.46 2.14
N LEU A 345 14.92 19.61 2.67
CA LEU A 345 15.68 20.87 2.64
C LEU A 345 16.59 21.03 3.87
N PRO A 346 17.65 21.87 3.76
CA PRO A 346 18.35 22.42 4.91
C PRO A 346 17.39 23.17 5.85
N LYS A 347 17.71 23.21 7.15
CA LYS A 347 16.79 23.68 8.21
C LYS A 347 16.33 25.13 8.01
N ASP A 348 17.22 25.98 7.53
CA ASP A 348 16.99 27.39 7.19
C ASP A 348 15.95 27.55 6.08
N LEU A 349 16.12 26.84 4.96
CA LEU A 349 15.14 26.84 3.86
C LEU A 349 13.83 26.16 4.27
N ALA A 350 13.91 25.03 4.98
CA ALA A 350 12.73 24.29 5.44
C ALA A 350 11.81 25.13 6.33
N ARG A 351 12.37 26.01 7.17
CA ARG A 351 11.61 26.92 8.04
C ARG A 351 10.85 27.97 7.25
N MET A 352 11.34 28.38 6.08
CA MET A 352 10.68 29.37 5.23
C MET A 352 9.54 28.78 4.41
N VAL A 353 9.49 27.45 4.24
CA VAL A 353 8.40 26.78 3.53
C VAL A 353 7.17 26.72 4.44
N PRO A 354 5.98 27.23 4.02
CA PRO A 354 4.76 27.17 4.83
C PRO A 354 4.38 25.75 5.28
N GLU A 355 3.69 25.61 6.42
CA GLU A 355 3.15 24.30 6.85
C GLU A 355 1.83 23.98 6.15
N ASP A 356 0.97 24.98 5.99
CA ASP A 356 -0.28 24.84 5.26
C ASP A 356 0.01 24.70 3.75
N CYS A 357 -0.44 23.60 3.16
CA CYS A 357 -0.26 23.35 1.74
C CYS A 357 -1.08 24.30 0.84
N ASN A 358 -2.09 24.99 1.40
CA ASN A 358 -2.87 25.99 0.69
C ASN A 358 -2.16 27.36 0.62
N GLU A 359 -1.17 27.60 1.48
CA GLU A 359 -0.37 28.81 1.41
C GLU A 359 0.67 28.68 0.28
N PRO A 360 0.71 29.64 -0.67
CA PRO A 360 1.68 29.60 -1.76
C PRO A 360 3.10 29.75 -1.22
N ILE A 361 4.05 29.08 -1.88
CA ILE A 361 5.48 29.30 -1.62
C ILE A 361 5.86 30.65 -2.21
N ASP A 362 6.62 31.44 -1.46
CA ASP A 362 7.19 32.68 -1.99
C ASP A 362 8.04 32.40 -3.26
N PRO A 363 7.88 33.18 -4.35
CA PRO A 363 8.61 32.94 -5.60
C PRO A 363 10.13 32.98 -5.46
N GLU A 364 10.70 33.78 -4.55
CA GLU A 364 12.15 33.82 -4.29
C GLU A 364 12.58 32.53 -3.61
N LEU A 365 11.84 32.10 -2.57
CA LEU A 365 12.08 30.83 -1.90
C LEU A 365 11.94 29.63 -2.86
N GLU A 366 11.00 29.65 -3.80
CA GLU A 366 10.87 28.61 -4.82
C GLU A 366 12.14 28.50 -5.69
N GLN A 367 12.78 29.63 -6.02
CA GLN A 367 14.05 29.62 -6.76
C GLN A 367 15.21 29.10 -5.93
N ASP A 368 15.25 29.40 -4.64
CA ASP A 368 16.26 28.86 -3.73
C ASP A 368 16.12 27.34 -3.59
N ILE A 369 14.89 26.85 -3.47
CA ILE A 369 14.58 25.41 -3.48
C ILE A 369 15.04 24.75 -4.78
N LYS A 370 14.70 25.34 -5.94
CA LYS A 370 15.16 24.84 -7.25
C LYS A 370 16.68 24.82 -7.35
N THR A 371 17.33 25.86 -6.84
CA THR A 371 18.79 25.98 -6.82
C THR A 371 19.41 24.89 -5.93
N PHE A 372 18.86 24.68 -4.74
CA PHE A 372 19.30 23.61 -3.83
C PHE A 372 19.23 22.23 -4.49
N PHE A 373 18.09 21.89 -5.09
CA PHE A 373 17.92 20.59 -5.76
C PHE A 373 18.71 20.47 -7.07
N SER A 374 19.21 21.57 -7.62
CA SER A 374 20.13 21.54 -8.77
C SER A 374 21.56 21.11 -8.39
N PHE A 375 21.93 21.18 -7.11
CA PHE A 375 23.24 20.74 -6.64
C PHE A 375 23.42 19.23 -6.72
N SER A 376 24.68 18.77 -6.70
CA SER A 376 24.98 17.34 -6.57
C SER A 376 24.47 16.78 -5.24
N ALA A 377 24.15 15.48 -5.20
CA ALA A 377 23.67 14.83 -3.99
C ALA A 377 24.63 14.98 -2.79
N GLN A 378 25.95 14.97 -3.06
CA GLN A 378 26.97 15.18 -2.03
C GLN A 378 26.90 16.61 -1.45
N LYS A 379 26.78 17.62 -2.31
CA LYS A 379 26.63 19.02 -1.88
C LYS A 379 25.31 19.25 -1.13
N GLN A 380 24.20 18.65 -1.60
CA GLN A 380 22.92 18.70 -0.87
C GLN A 380 23.03 18.06 0.52
N ARG A 381 23.72 16.92 0.64
CA ARG A 381 23.98 16.27 1.93
C ARG A 381 24.82 17.16 2.86
N PHE A 382 25.89 17.74 2.34
CA PHE A 382 26.75 18.66 3.09
C PHE A 382 25.97 19.88 3.62
N LEU A 383 25.20 20.55 2.76
CA LEU A 383 24.41 21.72 3.16
C LEU A 383 23.34 21.40 4.21
N ARG A 384 22.69 20.22 4.11
CA ARG A 384 21.77 19.75 5.14
C ARG A 384 22.47 19.60 6.49
N LEU A 385 23.61 18.90 6.53
CA LEU A 385 24.38 18.68 7.75
C LEU A 385 24.90 20.00 8.36
N HIS A 386 25.42 20.91 7.54
CA HIS A 386 25.99 22.16 8.02
C HIS A 386 24.94 23.11 8.62
N SER A 387 23.68 23.04 8.16
CA SER A 387 22.57 23.80 8.75
C SER A 387 22.23 23.39 10.19
N TYR A 388 22.67 22.21 10.65
CA TYR A 388 22.50 21.78 12.04
C TYR A 388 23.52 22.43 13.00
N PHE A 389 24.70 22.79 12.51
CA PHE A 389 25.81 23.25 13.37
C PHE A 389 25.85 24.76 13.62
N HIS A 390 25.10 25.57 12.86
CA HIS A 390 25.04 27.04 13.05
C HIS A 390 23.83 27.51 13.88
N GLY A 391 23.07 26.57 14.46
CA GLY A 391 21.87 26.85 15.27
C GLY A 391 22.01 26.53 16.76
N ILE A 392 23.23 26.24 17.23
CA ILE A 392 23.66 26.14 18.64
C ILE A 392 24.67 27.26 18.84
#